data_AF-A0A843LR25-F1
#
_entry.id   AF-A0A843LR25-F1
#
_cell.length_a   1.000
_cell.length_b   1.000
_cell.length_c   1.000
_cell.angle_alpha   90.00
_cell.angle_beta   90.00
_cell.angle_gamma   90.00
#
_symmetry.space_group_name_H-M   'P 1'
#
loop_
_entity.id
_entity.type
_entity.pdbx_description
1 polymer ?
#
loop_
_entity_poly.entity_id
_entity_poly.type
_entity_poly.pdbx_seq_one_letter_code
_entity_poly.pdbx_strand_id
1 'polypeptide(L)'
;MDYKNALMDAAQFTHDTVWGNWKRWILLVIWTIIFPLLGGYIMDIFRGSTIPPECNDWVRRFIDGIKYLVAGLIYSIPVIIVLLITFIPVIKEFISQITSESAELNYEAFLPFLMPVIGGVIVAIILGIIVTLIFTIGIIRMARMNRFFEVFNFREILKTIGKIGWGT
;
A
#
# COMPACT_ATOMS: atom_id res chain seq x y z
N MET A 1 -35.10 5.83 1.51
CA MET A 1 -33.99 6.03 2.46
C MET A 1 -34.30 7.27 3.27
N ASP A 2 -34.21 7.19 4.60
CA ASP A 2 -34.34 8.37 5.46
C ASP A 2 -32.99 9.08 5.53
N TYR A 3 -32.79 10.03 4.61
CA TYR A 3 -31.54 10.78 4.50
C TYR A 3 -31.23 11.61 5.74
N LYS A 4 -32.25 12.04 6.49
CA LYS A 4 -32.06 12.81 7.71
C LYS A 4 -31.38 11.97 8.78
N ASN A 5 -31.89 10.75 9.01
CA ASN A 5 -31.30 9.85 10.00
C ASN A 5 -29.90 9.41 9.57
N ALA A 6 -29.69 9.09 8.28
CA ALA A 6 -28.37 8.74 7.78
C ALA A 6 -27.33 9.87 7.96
N LEU A 7 -27.73 11.12 7.74
CA LEU A 7 -26.88 12.29 7.97
C LEU A 7 -26.59 12.52 9.46
N MET A 8 -27.60 12.36 10.32
CA MET A 8 -27.43 12.47 11.77
C MET A 8 -26.49 11.39 12.32
N ASP A 9 -26.65 10.14 11.87
CA ASP A 9 -25.79 9.02 12.27
C ASP A 9 -24.33 9.25 11.83
N ALA A 10 -24.11 9.75 10.60
CA ALA A 10 -22.78 10.08 10.11
C ALA A 10 -22.14 11.26 10.87
N ALA A 11 -22.92 12.29 11.21
CA ALA A 11 -22.45 13.42 12.01
C ALA A 11 -22.08 12.98 13.43
N GLN A 12 -22.92 12.15 14.06
CA GLN A 12 -22.67 11.58 15.38
C GLN A 12 -21.40 10.72 15.38
N PHE A 13 -21.27 9.80 14.42
CA PHE A 13 -20.08 8.97 14.26
C PHE A 13 -18.80 9.79 14.12
N THR A 14 -18.85 10.86 13.32
CA THR A 14 -17.71 11.76 13.10
C THR A 14 -17.33 12.48 14.39
N HIS A 15 -18.32 13.06 15.09
CA HIS A 15 -18.10 13.75 16.35
C HIS A 15 -17.47 12.82 17.40
N ASP A 16 -18.03 11.62 17.58
CA ASP A 16 -17.57 10.66 18.59
C ASP A 16 -16.19 10.09 18.26
N THR A 17 -15.87 9.93 16.98
CA THR A 17 -14.57 9.40 16.53
C THR A 17 -13.46 10.46 16.57
N VAL A 18 -13.77 11.70 16.19
CA VAL A 18 -12.78 12.79 16.11
C VAL A 18 -12.58 13.46 17.46
N TRP A 19 -13.66 13.98 18.03
CA TRP A 19 -13.63 14.79 19.26
C TRP A 19 -13.82 13.93 20.50
N GLY A 20 -14.77 13.00 20.48
CA GLY A 20 -15.05 12.11 21.62
C GLY A 20 -13.88 11.20 21.99
N ASN A 21 -13.02 10.87 21.03
CA ASN A 21 -11.92 9.92 21.18
C ASN A 21 -10.55 10.49 20.79
N TRP A 22 -10.24 11.74 21.15
CA TRP A 22 -8.95 12.41 20.82
C TRP A 22 -7.69 11.60 21.19
N LYS A 23 -7.73 10.82 22.29
CA LYS A 23 -6.61 9.93 22.70
C LYS A 23 -6.23 8.91 21.61
N ARG A 24 -7.22 8.45 20.84
CA ARG A 24 -7.00 7.54 19.70
C ARG A 24 -6.09 8.16 18.66
N TRP A 25 -6.28 9.44 18.34
CA TRP A 25 -5.47 10.12 17.33
C TRP A 25 -4.01 10.22 17.74
N ILE A 26 -3.74 10.48 19.01
CA ILE A 26 -2.37 10.46 19.55
C ILE A 26 -1.76 9.05 19.40
N LEU A 27 -2.51 8.01 19.74
CA LEU A 27 -2.07 6.63 19.57
C LEU A 27 -1.81 6.29 18.09
N LEU A 28 -2.67 6.72 17.17
CA LEU A 28 -2.48 6.50 15.74
C LEU A 28 -1.23 7.22 15.21
N VAL A 29 -0.94 8.43 15.70
CA VAL A 29 0.32 9.14 15.39
C VAL A 29 1.52 8.37 15.93
N ILE A 30 1.45 7.82 17.15
CA ILE A 30 2.52 6.97 17.68
C ILE A 30 2.68 5.70 16.82
N TRP A 31 1.59 5.11 16.35
CA TRP A 31 1.61 3.91 15.52
C TRP A 31 2.11 4.11 14.09
N THR A 32 2.14 5.34 13.58
CA THR A 32 2.84 5.62 12.31
C THR A 32 4.36 5.50 12.48
N ILE A 33 4.86 5.76 13.69
CA ILE A 33 6.28 5.63 14.05
C ILE A 33 6.61 4.17 14.39
N ILE A 34 5.76 3.51 15.18
CA ILE A 34 5.93 2.10 15.57
C ILE A 34 5.40 1.19 14.46
N PHE A 35 6.19 1.10 13.39
CA PHE A 35 5.94 0.17 12.31
C PHE A 35 5.99 -1.28 12.83
N PRO A 36 5.01 -2.15 12.51
CA PRO A 36 3.92 -2.02 11.53
C PRO A 36 2.51 -1.83 12.13
N LEU A 37 2.37 -1.25 13.32
CA LEU A 37 1.08 -1.21 14.06
C LEU A 37 -0.06 -0.55 13.26
N LEU A 38 0.23 0.50 12.48
CA LEU A 38 -0.77 1.14 11.62
C LEU A 38 -1.39 0.15 10.61
N GLY A 39 -0.60 -0.75 10.02
CA GLY A 39 -1.11 -1.77 9.10
C GLY A 39 -2.08 -2.75 9.78
N GLY A 40 -1.81 -3.09 11.04
CA GLY A 40 -2.72 -3.89 11.86
C GLY A 40 -4.03 -3.17 12.17
N TYR A 41 -3.97 -1.87 12.44
CA TYR A 41 -5.18 -1.05 12.62
C TYR A 41 -6.00 -0.97 11.33
N ILE A 42 -5.35 -0.82 10.17
CA ILE A 42 -6.00 -0.87 8.86
C ILE A 42 -6.71 -2.23 8.67
N MET A 43 -6.13 -3.34 9.13
CA MET A 43 -6.81 -4.64 9.09
C MET A 43 -8.09 -4.67 9.91
N ASP A 44 -8.13 -4.00 11.06
CA ASP A 44 -9.36 -3.90 11.85
C ASP A 44 -10.45 -3.11 11.13
N ILE A 45 -10.07 -2.03 10.43
CA ILE A 45 -11.02 -1.27 9.60
C ILE A 45 -11.58 -2.18 8.50
N PHE A 46 -10.73 -2.93 7.80
CA PHE A 46 -11.15 -3.78 6.69
C PHE A 46 -12.01 -4.99 7.10
N ARG A 47 -11.96 -5.40 8.38
CA ARG A 47 -12.91 -6.37 8.94
C ARG A 47 -14.35 -5.87 8.91
N GLY A 48 -14.58 -4.56 8.83
CA GLY A 48 -15.90 -3.96 8.61
C GLY A 48 -16.72 -3.75 9.89
N SER A 49 -16.07 -3.55 11.04
CA SER A 49 -16.76 -3.15 12.27
C SER A 49 -17.44 -1.80 12.10
N THR A 50 -18.70 -1.67 12.54
CA THR A 50 -19.44 -0.41 12.59
C THR A 50 -18.99 0.49 13.74
N ILE A 51 -18.27 -0.07 14.71
CA ILE A 51 -17.66 0.65 15.82
C ILE A 51 -16.19 0.92 15.49
N PRO A 52 -15.69 2.14 15.70
CA PRO A 52 -14.29 2.46 15.45
C PRO A 52 -13.33 1.52 16.24
N PRO A 53 -12.30 0.92 15.62
CA PRO A 53 -11.44 -0.08 16.30
C PRO A 53 -10.66 0.47 17.50
N GLU A 54 -10.72 -0.21 18.63
CA GLU A 54 -10.17 0.28 19.91
C GLU A 54 -8.66 0.02 20.06
N CYS A 55 -7.83 0.97 20.49
CA CYS A 55 -6.35 0.85 20.39
C CYS A 55 -5.65 -0.12 21.38
N ASN A 56 -6.40 -0.85 22.21
CA ASN A 56 -5.87 -1.63 23.33
C ASN A 56 -5.17 -2.94 22.94
N ASP A 57 -5.66 -3.64 21.91
CA ASP A 57 -5.07 -4.90 21.42
C ASP A 57 -3.89 -4.65 20.46
N TRP A 58 -2.73 -4.30 21.02
CA TRP A 58 -1.55 -3.93 20.24
C TRP A 58 -0.80 -5.14 19.66
N VAL A 59 -0.77 -6.28 20.38
CA VAL A 59 -0.04 -7.49 19.94
C VAL A 59 -0.67 -8.06 18.67
N ARG A 60 -1.99 -8.23 18.66
CA ARG A 60 -2.71 -8.70 17.47
C ARG A 60 -2.46 -7.79 16.27
N ARG A 61 -2.49 -6.47 16.49
CA ARG A 61 -2.22 -5.48 15.44
C ARG A 61 -0.80 -5.53 14.94
N PHE A 62 0.16 -5.77 15.82
CA PHE A 62 1.54 -5.95 15.40
C PHE A 62 1.64 -7.14 14.43
N ILE A 63 1.06 -8.29 14.79
CA ILE A 63 1.04 -9.49 13.95
C ILE A 63 0.30 -9.24 12.62
N ASP A 64 -0.88 -8.61 12.67
CA ASP A 64 -1.66 -8.30 11.47
C ASP A 64 -0.97 -7.25 10.59
N GLY A 65 -0.23 -6.31 11.19
CA GLY A 65 0.61 -5.34 10.50
C GLY A 65 1.78 -6.00 9.79
N ILE A 66 2.44 -6.99 10.41
CA ILE A 66 3.47 -7.80 9.75
C ILE A 66 2.87 -8.56 8.56
N LYS A 67 1.69 -9.16 8.70
CA LYS A 67 1.01 -9.83 7.57
C LYS A 67 0.70 -8.84 6.45
N TYR A 68 0.14 -7.68 6.77
CA TYR A 68 -0.13 -6.62 5.80
C TYR A 68 1.12 -6.22 5.03
N LEU A 69 2.22 -6.00 5.75
CA LEU A 69 3.54 -5.65 5.20
C LEU A 69 4.07 -6.75 4.27
N VAL A 70 4.11 -8.00 4.73
CA VAL A 70 4.64 -9.12 3.94
C VAL A 70 3.83 -9.30 2.66
N ALA A 71 2.49 -9.20 2.74
CA ALA A 71 1.66 -9.23 1.55
C ALA A 71 1.95 -8.06 0.60
N GLY A 72 2.12 -6.84 1.14
CA GLY A 72 2.48 -5.66 0.35
C GLY A 72 3.84 -5.81 -0.35
N LEU A 73 4.84 -6.39 0.32
CA LEU A 73 6.14 -6.70 -0.27
C LEU A 73 6.03 -7.72 -1.40
N ILE A 74 5.22 -8.76 -1.24
CA ILE A 74 5.01 -9.76 -2.30
C ILE A 74 4.32 -9.11 -3.51
N TYR A 75 3.30 -8.28 -3.28
CA TYR A 75 2.61 -7.54 -4.33
C TYR A 75 3.52 -6.51 -5.03
N SER A 76 4.51 -5.94 -4.34
CA SER A 76 5.42 -4.95 -4.94
C SER A 76 6.52 -5.57 -5.80
N ILE A 77 6.75 -6.89 -5.74
CA ILE A 77 7.80 -7.58 -6.52
C ILE A 77 7.76 -7.22 -8.02
N PRO A 78 6.63 -7.26 -8.73
CA PRO A 78 6.59 -6.92 -10.16
C PRO A 78 7.00 -5.47 -10.43
N VAL A 79 6.60 -4.54 -9.57
CA VAL A 79 6.95 -3.11 -9.69
C VAL A 79 8.45 -2.92 -9.44
N ILE A 80 9.00 -3.57 -8.43
CA ILE A 80 10.43 -3.55 -8.12
C ILE A 80 11.22 -4.12 -9.30
N ILE A 81 10.78 -5.22 -9.91
CA ILE A 81 11.45 -5.81 -11.09
C ILE A 81 11.51 -4.80 -12.25
N VAL A 82 10.40 -4.12 -12.56
CA VAL A 82 10.37 -3.11 -13.62
C VAL A 82 11.33 -1.96 -13.31
N LEU A 83 11.35 -1.48 -12.06
CA LEU A 83 12.27 -0.41 -11.65
C LEU A 83 13.73 -0.87 -11.73
N LEU A 84 14.07 -2.06 -11.24
CA LEU A 84 15.42 -2.60 -11.34
C LEU A 84 15.89 -2.66 -12.79
N ILE A 85 15.07 -3.20 -13.70
CA ILE A 85 15.39 -3.26 -15.13
C ILE A 85 15.60 -1.86 -15.71
N THR A 86 14.76 -0.90 -15.32
CA THR A 86 14.83 0.50 -15.77
C THR A 86 16.15 1.17 -15.37
N PHE A 87 16.64 0.91 -14.16
CA PHE A 87 17.84 1.56 -13.62
C PHE A 87 19.16 0.82 -13.89
N ILE A 88 19.14 -0.44 -14.36
CA ILE A 88 20.37 -1.20 -14.67
C ILE A 88 21.35 -0.42 -15.58
N PRO A 89 20.94 0.20 -16.70
CA PRO A 89 21.86 0.93 -17.57
C PRO A 89 22.51 2.14 -16.87
N VAL A 90 21.73 2.87 -16.06
CA VAL A 90 22.22 4.02 -15.28
C VAL A 90 23.22 3.58 -14.23
N ILE A 91 22.94 2.48 -13.52
CA ILE A 91 23.86 1.93 -12.52
C ILE A 91 25.17 1.47 -13.18
N LYS A 92 25.08 0.83 -14.36
CA LYS A 92 26.27 0.42 -15.12
C LYS A 92 27.13 1.60 -15.54
N GLU A 93 26.49 2.66 -16.05
CA GLU A 93 27.20 3.89 -16.42
C GLU A 93 27.86 4.55 -15.20
N PHE A 94 27.13 4.63 -14.08
CA PHE A 94 27.67 5.16 -12.83
C PHE A 94 28.89 4.36 -12.35
N ILE A 95 28.83 3.03 -12.36
CA ILE A 95 29.96 2.15 -12.00
C ILE A 95 31.15 2.37 -12.95
N SER A 96 30.89 2.51 -14.26
CA SER A 96 31.93 2.78 -15.26
C SER A 96 32.70 4.08 -14.95
N GLN A 97 31.99 5.15 -14.58
CA GLN A 97 32.61 6.44 -14.30
C GLN A 97 33.40 6.46 -12.98
N ILE A 98 32.88 5.87 -11.90
CA ILE A 98 33.60 5.85 -10.61
C ILE A 98 34.81 4.90 -10.60
N THR A 99 34.88 3.97 -11.55
CA THR A 99 36.04 3.09 -11.75
C THR A 99 37.04 3.62 -12.78
N SER A 100 36.72 4.74 -13.42
CA SER A 100 37.62 5.41 -14.38
C SER A 100 38.78 6.11 -13.67
N GLU A 101 39.93 6.18 -14.34
CA GLU A 101 41.16 6.76 -13.78
C GLU A 101 41.06 8.25 -13.45
N SER A 102 40.17 8.98 -14.13
CA SER A 102 39.98 10.42 -13.93
C SER A 102 39.10 10.77 -12.72
N ALA A 103 38.28 9.82 -12.24
CA ALA A 103 37.28 10.03 -11.17
C ALA A 103 36.37 11.27 -11.38
N GLU A 104 36.23 11.74 -12.62
CA GLU A 104 35.34 12.85 -12.99
C GLU A 104 33.99 12.30 -13.46
N LEU A 105 32.91 12.89 -12.97
CA LEU A 105 31.55 12.53 -13.40
C LEU A 105 31.18 13.31 -14.66
N ASN A 106 30.98 12.59 -15.77
CA ASN A 106 30.46 13.15 -17.00
C ASN A 106 28.94 12.98 -17.08
N TYR A 107 28.21 14.08 -16.86
CA TYR A 107 26.74 14.09 -16.93
C TYR A 107 26.19 13.82 -18.33
N GLU A 108 26.94 14.13 -19.40
CA GLU A 108 26.49 13.91 -20.77
C GLU A 108 26.33 12.41 -21.09
N ALA A 109 27.15 11.56 -20.46
CA ALA A 109 27.06 10.12 -20.61
C ALA A 109 25.75 9.52 -20.08
N PHE A 110 25.02 10.27 -19.23
CA PHE A 110 23.70 9.85 -18.75
C PHE A 110 22.53 10.30 -19.63
N LEU A 111 22.73 11.27 -20.53
CA LEU A 111 21.67 11.81 -21.41
C LEU A 111 20.94 10.73 -22.21
N PRO A 112 21.60 9.70 -22.79
CA PRO A 112 20.92 8.65 -23.53
C PRO A 112 19.92 7.84 -22.69
N PHE A 113 20.09 7.79 -21.38
CA PHE A 113 19.24 7.01 -20.48
C PHE A 113 18.04 7.81 -19.96
N LEU A 114 18.02 9.13 -20.12
CA LEU A 114 16.98 9.99 -19.55
C LEU A 114 15.57 9.59 -20.03
N MET A 115 15.36 9.47 -21.35
CA MET A 115 14.07 9.10 -21.91
C MET A 115 13.65 7.66 -21.58
N PRO A 116 14.54 6.65 -21.70
CA PRO A 116 14.24 5.30 -21.23
C PRO A 116 13.86 5.21 -19.75
N VAL A 117 14.56 5.93 -18.87
CA VAL A 117 14.28 5.92 -17.43
C VAL A 117 12.93 6.55 -17.14
N ILE A 118 12.60 7.69 -17.75
CA ILE A 118 11.28 8.32 -17.61
C ILE A 118 10.18 7.34 -18.08
N GLY A 119 10.36 6.72 -19.25
CA GLY A 119 9.42 5.73 -19.77
C GLY A 119 9.24 4.54 -18.82
N GLY A 120 10.33 3.96 -18.31
CA GLY A 120 10.29 2.84 -17.38
C GLY A 120 9.64 3.19 -16.04
N VAL A 121 9.90 4.40 -15.51
CA VAL A 121 9.24 4.90 -14.30
C VAL A 121 7.74 5.10 -14.50
N ILE A 122 7.31 5.63 -15.66
CA ILE A 122 5.88 5.76 -15.98
C ILE A 122 5.21 4.38 -16.01
N VAL A 123 5.84 3.39 -16.65
CA VAL A 123 5.34 2.00 -16.66
C VAL A 123 5.25 1.44 -15.25
N ALA A 124 6.27 1.64 -14.41
CA ALA A 124 6.28 1.20 -13.02
C ALA A 124 5.18 1.86 -12.18
N ILE A 125 4.89 3.15 -12.41
CA ILE A 125 3.80 3.88 -11.74
C ILE A 125 2.44 3.28 -12.14
N ILE A 126 2.20 3.08 -13.43
CA ILE A 126 0.94 2.48 -13.92
C ILE A 126 0.75 1.08 -13.34
N LEU A 127 1.81 0.25 -13.38
CA LEU A 127 1.79 -1.08 -12.78
C LEU A 127 1.55 -1.02 -11.27
N GLY A 128 2.19 -0.07 -10.57
CA GLY A 128 2.01 0.15 -9.14
C GLY A 128 0.58 0.52 -8.76
N ILE A 129 -0.09 1.35 -9.56
CA ILE A 129 -1.50 1.66 -9.38
C ILE A 129 -2.35 0.40 -9.52
N ILE A 130 -2.17 -0.38 -10.59
CA ILE A 130 -2.91 -1.64 -10.82
C ILE A 130 -2.70 -2.62 -9.67
N VAL A 131 -1.44 -2.83 -9.28
CA VAL A 131 -1.04 -3.70 -8.17
C VAL A 131 -1.70 -3.25 -6.87
N THR A 132 -1.72 -1.95 -6.58
CA THR A 132 -2.32 -1.40 -5.34
C THR A 132 -3.83 -1.62 -5.29
N LEU A 133 -4.53 -1.49 -6.42
CA LEU A 133 -5.96 -1.77 -6.51
C LEU A 133 -6.26 -3.24 -6.21
N ILE A 134 -5.51 -4.16 -6.83
CA ILE A 134 -5.67 -5.60 -6.61
C ILE A 134 -5.31 -5.96 -5.16
N PHE A 135 -4.21 -5.41 -4.65
CA PHE A 135 -3.73 -5.59 -3.28
C PHE A 135 -4.79 -5.16 -2.25
N THR A 136 -5.43 -4.02 -2.44
CA THR A 136 -6.46 -3.50 -1.52
C THR A 136 -7.61 -4.50 -1.37
N ILE A 137 -8.08 -5.08 -2.48
CA ILE A 137 -9.15 -6.09 -2.46
C ILE A 137 -8.66 -7.38 -1.79
N GLY A 138 -7.44 -7.83 -2.11
CA GLY A 138 -6.83 -8.99 -1.47
C GLY A 138 -6.72 -8.81 0.05
N ILE A 139 -6.27 -7.65 0.51
CA ILE A 139 -6.13 -7.34 1.93
C ILE A 139 -7.48 -7.32 2.63
N ILE A 140 -8.52 -6.74 2.03
CA ILE A 140 -9.88 -6.76 2.60
C ILE A 140 -10.35 -8.21 2.78
N ARG A 141 -10.07 -9.09 1.81
CA ARG A 141 -10.40 -10.52 1.94
C ARG A 141 -9.61 -11.17 3.07
N MET A 142 -8.30 -10.92 3.17
CA MET A 142 -7.48 -11.40 4.29
C MET A 142 -8.06 -10.94 5.64
N ALA A 143 -8.53 -9.70 5.73
CA ALA A 143 -9.17 -9.13 6.92
C ALA A 143 -10.38 -9.95 7.35
N ARG A 144 -11.30 -10.16 6.41
CA ARG A 144 -12.64 -10.70 6.66
C ARG A 144 -12.62 -12.21 6.82
N MET A 145 -11.74 -12.90 6.11
CA MET A 145 -11.61 -14.36 6.15
C MET A 145 -10.62 -14.84 7.22
N ASN A 146 -9.85 -13.92 7.82
CA ASN A 146 -8.82 -14.20 8.82
C ASN A 146 -7.78 -15.25 8.36
N ARG A 147 -7.47 -15.29 7.07
CA ARG A 147 -6.52 -16.22 6.43
C ARG A 147 -5.55 -15.45 5.55
N PHE A 148 -4.26 -15.56 5.83
CA PHE A 148 -3.21 -14.83 5.11
C PHE A 148 -3.27 -15.04 3.60
N PHE A 149 -3.35 -16.30 3.15
CA PHE A 149 -3.34 -16.67 1.74
C PHE A 149 -4.55 -16.15 0.92
N GLU A 150 -5.62 -15.68 1.55
CA GLU A 150 -6.75 -15.06 0.83
C GLU A 150 -6.34 -13.77 0.13
N VAL A 151 -5.26 -13.12 0.57
CA VAL A 151 -4.68 -11.96 -0.12
C VAL A 151 -4.22 -12.30 -1.53
N PHE A 152 -3.87 -13.56 -1.80
CA PHE A 152 -3.40 -14.05 -3.11
C PHE A 152 -4.43 -14.90 -3.85
N ASN A 153 -5.68 -14.93 -3.38
CA ASN A 153 -6.75 -15.69 -4.02
C ASN A 153 -7.26 -14.93 -5.26
N PHE A 154 -6.44 -14.88 -6.31
CA PHE A 154 -6.70 -14.09 -7.53
C PHE A 154 -8.02 -14.44 -8.19
N ARG A 155 -8.45 -15.70 -8.14
CA ARG A 155 -9.76 -16.11 -8.66
C ARG A 155 -10.89 -15.33 -8.01
N GLU A 156 -10.88 -15.24 -6.69
CA GLU A 156 -11.92 -14.54 -5.95
C GLU A 156 -11.74 -13.02 -5.97
N ILE A 157 -10.49 -12.53 -6.01
CA ILE A 157 -10.21 -11.10 -6.17
C ILE A 157 -10.75 -10.61 -7.51
N LEU A 158 -10.45 -11.31 -8.61
CA LEU A 158 -10.95 -10.98 -9.94
C LEU A 158 -12.48 -11.07 -10.01
N LYS A 159 -13.10 -12.05 -9.33
CA LYS A 159 -14.56 -12.11 -9.20
C LYS A 159 -15.14 -10.90 -8.46
N THR A 160 -14.48 -10.43 -7.40
CA THR A 160 -14.89 -9.20 -6.70
C THR A 160 -14.73 -7.98 -7.61
N ILE A 161 -13.64 -7.89 -8.37
CA ILE A 161 -13.40 -6.82 -9.35
C ILE A 161 -14.48 -6.82 -10.45
N GLY A 162 -14.81 -7.99 -11.00
CA GLY A 162 -15.89 -8.16 -11.99
C GLY A 162 -17.25 -7.73 -11.45
N LYS A 163 -17.57 -8.04 -10.18
CA LYS A 163 -18.80 -7.55 -9.52
C LYS A 163 -18.86 -6.03 -9.36
N ILE A 164 -17.71 -5.36 -9.28
CA ILE A 164 -17.63 -3.89 -9.23
C ILE A 164 -17.83 -3.27 -10.63
N GLY A 165 -17.80 -4.09 -11.69
CA GLY A 165 -17.99 -3.66 -13.08
C GLY A 165 -16.70 -3.55 -13.89
N TRP A 166 -15.59 -4.05 -13.35
CA TRP A 166 -14.28 -4.05 -14.03
C TRP A 166 -13.94 -5.47 -14.48
N GLY A 167 -13.82 -5.71 -15.78
CA GLY A 167 -13.53 -7.04 -16.34
C GLY A 167 -14.75 -7.97 -16.26
N THR A 168 -15.37 -8.19 -17.43
CA THR A 168 -16.53 -9.08 -17.61
C THR A 168 -16.23 -10.53 -17.32
#